data_AF-A0A1V5PYB3-F1
#
_entry.id   AF-A0A1V5PYB3-F1
#
_cell.length_a   1.000
_cell.length_b   1.000
_cell.length_c   1.000
_cell.angle_alpha   90.00
_cell.angle_beta   90.00
_cell.angle_gamma   90.00
#
_symmetry.space_group_name_H-M   'P 1'
#
loop_
_entity.id
_entity.type
_entity.pdbx_description
1 polymer ?
#
loop_
_entity_poly.entity_id
_entity_poly.type
_entity_poly.pdbx_seq_one_letter_code
_entity_poly.pdbx_strand_id
1 'polypeptide(L)'
;MEMIDARDTITIDEAVHHIYKKLTEGTDPVATPFRTMKDVFMWATVLGYRNGGRRPITGKKLTIFRWAQFSTQTDLPLLKALAIANSRDVGVLLSQEDVLTIAEEYANAGIHNLWAIVLDQYGQPLWNLVDSLSVEKK
;
A
#
# COMPACT_ATOMS: atom_id res chain seq x y z
N MET A 1 -27.36 -12.99 15.03
CA MET A 1 -25.89 -12.86 15.06
C MET A 1 -25.60 -11.52 14.43
N GLU A 2 -25.45 -10.47 15.25
CA GLU A 2 -25.04 -9.16 14.74
C GLU A 2 -23.67 -9.34 14.10
N MET A 3 -23.57 -9.07 12.80
CA MET A 3 -22.25 -8.94 12.18
C MET A 3 -21.64 -7.69 12.79
N ILE A 4 -20.58 -7.87 13.58
CA ILE A 4 -19.68 -6.77 13.94
C ILE A 4 -19.30 -6.14 12.60
N ASP A 5 -19.65 -4.87 12.42
CA ASP A 5 -19.51 -4.16 11.16
C ASP A 5 -18.02 -4.13 10.79
N ALA A 6 -17.61 -5.01 9.89
CA ALA A 6 -16.20 -5.18 9.55
C ALA A 6 -15.71 -3.89 8.91
N ARG A 7 -14.60 -3.34 9.41
CA ARG A 7 -14.05 -2.07 8.93
C ARG A 7 -13.95 -2.06 7.41
N ASP A 8 -14.72 -1.19 6.76
CA ASP A 8 -14.85 -1.13 5.31
C ASP A 8 -13.93 -0.08 4.66
N THR A 9 -13.16 0.66 5.45
CA THR A 9 -12.30 1.75 4.99
C THR A 9 -10.83 1.42 5.12
N ILE A 10 -10.08 1.90 4.12
CA ILE A 10 -8.62 1.86 4.10
C ILE A 10 -8.14 3.26 4.45
N THR A 11 -7.26 3.32 5.45
CA THR A 11 -6.75 4.54 6.02
C THR A 11 -5.23 4.63 5.89
N ILE A 12 -4.74 5.86 5.77
CA ILE A 12 -3.32 6.20 5.80
C ILE A 12 -3.08 7.30 6.82
N ASP A 13 -1.82 7.56 7.15
CA ASP A 13 -1.46 8.78 7.86
C ASP A 13 -1.75 10.00 6.97
N GLU A 14 -2.48 10.99 7.48
CA GLU A 14 -2.78 12.24 6.76
C GLU A 14 -1.51 12.94 6.28
N ALA A 15 -0.39 12.79 7.01
CA ALA A 15 0.90 13.36 6.63
C ALA A 15 1.42 12.86 5.27
N VAL A 16 1.08 11.63 4.86
CA VAL A 16 1.53 11.05 3.58
C VAL A 16 0.49 11.16 2.47
N HIS A 17 -0.70 11.70 2.73
CA HIS A 17 -1.77 11.80 1.74
C HIS A 17 -1.38 12.62 0.50
N HIS A 18 -0.57 13.66 0.67
CA HIS A 18 -0.06 14.46 -0.46
C HIS A 18 0.75 13.62 -1.46
N ILE A 19 1.44 12.58 -1.00
CA ILE A 19 2.19 11.64 -1.84
C ILE A 19 1.24 10.85 -2.73
N TYR A 20 0.17 10.30 -2.13
CA TYR A 20 -0.87 9.58 -2.87
C TYR A 20 -1.45 10.44 -3.97
N LYS A 21 -1.84 11.68 -3.65
CA LYS A 21 -2.35 12.64 -4.64
C LYS A 21 -1.36 12.90 -5.76
N LYS A 22 -0.11 13.20 -5.41
CA LYS A 22 0.94 13.50 -6.39
C LYS A 22 1.14 12.38 -7.39
N LEU A 23 0.99 11.13 -6.95
CA LEU A 23 1.18 9.94 -7.77
C LEU A 23 -0.05 9.55 -8.62
N THR A 24 -1.22 10.14 -8.36
CA THR A 24 -2.48 9.80 -9.04
C THR A 24 -3.15 10.94 -9.80
N GLU A 25 -2.91 12.21 -9.44
CA GLU A 25 -3.63 13.38 -9.97
C GLU A 25 -2.93 14.02 -11.20
N GLY A 26 -2.40 13.20 -12.12
CA GLY A 26 -1.75 13.66 -13.36
C GLY A 26 -2.34 13.05 -14.62
N THR A 27 -2.07 13.69 -15.75
CA THR A 27 -2.52 13.25 -17.08
C THR A 27 -1.45 12.52 -17.87
N ASP A 28 -0.18 12.65 -17.47
CA ASP A 28 0.96 11.98 -18.10
C ASP A 28 1.26 10.67 -17.34
N PRO A 29 1.01 9.50 -17.95
CA PRO A 29 1.30 8.20 -17.32
C PRO A 29 2.77 7.98 -16.99
N VAL A 30 3.68 8.70 -17.65
CA VAL A 30 5.11 8.62 -17.36
C VAL A 30 5.45 9.35 -16.06
N ALA A 31 4.75 10.45 -15.76
CA ALA A 31 4.95 11.27 -14.56
C ALA A 31 4.08 10.82 -13.37
N THR A 32 2.86 10.35 -13.64
CA THR A 32 1.91 9.83 -12.64
C THR A 32 1.48 8.40 -13.03
N PRO A 33 2.30 7.40 -12.68
CA PRO A 33 2.16 6.04 -13.19
C PRO A 33 1.01 5.26 -12.55
N PHE A 34 0.37 5.80 -11.52
CA PHE A 34 -0.74 5.13 -10.82
C PHE A 34 -2.07 5.77 -11.18
N ARG A 35 -3.06 4.94 -11.50
CA ARG A 35 -4.41 5.40 -11.84
C ARG A 35 -5.26 5.70 -10.61
N THR A 36 -5.03 4.97 -9.51
CA THR A 36 -5.83 5.08 -8.29
C THR A 36 -4.96 5.08 -7.04
N MET A 37 -5.49 5.66 -5.95
CA MET A 37 -4.84 5.58 -4.63
C MET A 37 -4.73 4.13 -4.13
N LYS A 38 -5.62 3.24 -4.56
CA LYS A 38 -5.53 1.80 -4.30
C LYS A 38 -4.25 1.22 -4.90
N ASP A 39 -3.90 1.59 -6.13
CA ASP A 39 -2.69 1.07 -6.79
C ASP A 39 -1.43 1.54 -6.06
N VAL A 40 -1.39 2.81 -5.65
CA VAL A 40 -0.33 3.37 -4.80
C VAL A 40 -0.25 2.61 -3.48
N PHE A 41 -1.39 2.38 -2.82
CA PHE A 41 -1.47 1.67 -1.55
C PHE A 41 -0.94 0.24 -1.65
N MET A 42 -1.37 -0.51 -2.68
CA MET A 42 -0.92 -1.89 -2.90
C MET A 42 0.58 -1.95 -3.13
N TRP A 43 1.12 -1.04 -3.95
CA TRP A 43 2.55 -0.98 -4.20
C TRP A 43 3.35 -0.62 -2.94
N ALA A 44 2.92 0.41 -2.21
CA ALA A 44 3.52 0.82 -0.95
C ALA A 44 3.48 -0.33 0.08
N THR A 45 2.39 -1.07 0.17
CA THR A 45 2.26 -2.24 1.05
C THR A 45 3.33 -3.28 0.74
N VAL A 46 3.49 -3.67 -0.53
CA VAL A 46 4.49 -4.66 -0.94
C VAL A 46 5.91 -4.16 -0.72
N LEU A 47 6.19 -2.88 -1.00
CA LEU A 47 7.49 -2.28 -0.73
C LEU A 47 7.82 -2.24 0.77
N GLY A 48 6.84 -1.91 1.62
CA GLY A 48 6.98 -1.92 3.07
C GLY A 48 7.38 -3.30 3.56
N TYR A 49 6.64 -4.34 3.12
CA TYR A 49 6.95 -5.72 3.46
C TYR A 49 8.32 -6.16 2.94
N ARG A 50 8.63 -5.90 1.66
CA ARG A 50 9.90 -6.27 1.02
C ARG A 50 11.11 -5.69 1.76
N ASN A 51 10.98 -4.46 2.25
CA ASN A 51 12.06 -3.76 2.93
C ASN A 51 12.07 -4.01 4.45
N GLY A 52 11.21 -4.90 4.96
CA GLY A 52 11.10 -5.23 6.38
C GLY A 52 10.53 -4.09 7.25
N GLY A 53 9.93 -3.07 6.62
CA GLY A 53 9.42 -1.89 7.30
C GLY A 53 7.93 -2.01 7.58
N ARG A 54 7.54 -2.12 8.85
CA ARG A 54 6.16 -1.96 9.32
C ARG A 54 6.11 -0.77 10.28
N ARG A 55 5.25 0.21 10.00
CA ARG A 55 5.16 1.43 10.82
C ARG A 55 3.71 1.70 11.21
N PRO A 56 3.36 1.65 12.51
CA PRO A 56 2.07 2.09 13.02
C PRO A 56 1.72 3.50 12.53
N ILE A 57 0.45 3.73 12.19
CA ILE A 57 -0.05 5.08 11.92
C ILE A 57 -0.25 5.77 13.27
N THR A 58 0.63 6.73 13.58
CA THR A 58 0.58 7.50 14.83
C THR A 58 -0.11 8.84 14.66
N GLY A 59 -0.20 9.35 13.43
CA GLY A 59 -0.89 10.59 13.11
C GLY A 59 -2.40 10.43 12.92
N LYS A 60 -3.01 11.47 12.36
CA LYS A 60 -4.43 11.45 12.03
C LYS A 60 -4.67 10.48 10.87
N LYS A 61 -5.58 9.53 11.06
CA LYS A 61 -6.00 8.60 10.01
C LYS A 61 -6.89 9.31 8.99
N LEU A 62 -6.59 9.15 7.71
CA LEU A 62 -7.39 9.62 6.59
C LEU A 62 -7.82 8.45 5.72
N THR A 63 -9.11 8.34 5.45
CA THR A 63 -9.64 7.33 4.52
C THR A 63 -9.32 7.70 3.08
N ILE A 64 -8.73 6.77 2.32
CA ILE A 64 -8.41 6.95 0.89
C ILE A 64 -9.30 6.15 -0.05
N PHE A 65 -9.86 5.01 0.41
CA PHE A 65 -10.85 4.25 -0.34
C PHE A 65 -11.56 3.19 0.55
N ARG A 66 -12.51 2.46 -0.05
CA ARG A 66 -13.26 1.38 0.62
C ARG A 66 -12.78 -0.01 0.21
N TRP A 67 -12.91 -0.97 1.11
CA TRP A 67 -12.58 -2.39 0.95
C TRP A 67 -13.13 -3.00 -0.34
N ALA A 68 -14.36 -2.65 -0.72
CA ALA A 68 -15.01 -3.14 -1.93
C ALA A 68 -14.27 -2.80 -3.25
N GLN A 69 -13.31 -1.87 -3.22
CA GLN A 69 -12.47 -1.55 -4.37
C GLN A 69 -11.30 -2.53 -4.59
N PHE A 70 -10.99 -3.37 -3.59
CA PHE A 70 -10.01 -4.44 -3.77
C PHE A 70 -10.56 -5.52 -4.69
N SER A 71 -9.72 -5.93 -5.64
CA SER A 71 -9.98 -7.10 -6.46
C SER A 71 -9.96 -8.36 -5.59
N THR A 72 -11.04 -9.14 -5.65
CA THR A 72 -11.15 -10.43 -4.96
C THR A 72 -10.21 -11.48 -5.54
N GLN A 73 -9.76 -11.31 -6.79
CA GLN A 73 -8.89 -12.26 -7.49
C GLN A 73 -7.40 -11.95 -7.30
N THR A 74 -7.02 -10.71 -7.04
CA THR A 74 -5.61 -10.28 -6.99
C THR A 74 -5.22 -9.60 -5.68
N ASP A 75 -5.97 -8.56 -5.29
CA ASP A 75 -5.58 -7.70 -4.18
C ASP A 75 -5.79 -8.41 -2.83
N LEU A 76 -6.98 -9.00 -2.64
CA LEU A 76 -7.29 -9.69 -1.38
C LEU A 76 -6.42 -10.92 -1.13
N PRO A 77 -6.15 -11.82 -2.11
CA PRO A 77 -5.21 -12.91 -1.89
C PRO A 77 -3.81 -12.44 -1.49
N LEU A 78 -3.30 -11.36 -2.10
CA LEU A 78 -2.00 -10.81 -1.77
C LEU A 78 -1.96 -10.23 -0.34
N LEU A 79 -2.96 -9.42 0.04
CA LEU A 79 -3.03 -8.85 1.39
C LEU A 79 -3.13 -9.93 2.47
N LYS A 80 -3.93 -10.98 2.22
CA LYS A 80 -4.04 -12.14 3.11
C LYS A 80 -2.73 -12.91 3.21
N ALA A 81 -2.02 -13.12 2.10
CA ALA A 81 -0.71 -13.77 2.10
C ALA A 81 0.32 -12.96 2.92
N LEU A 82 0.33 -11.64 2.78
CA LEU A 82 1.18 -10.75 3.58
C LEU A 82 0.83 -10.83 5.07
N ALA A 83 -0.46 -10.84 5.41
CA ALA A 83 -0.91 -10.97 6.79
C ALA A 83 -0.41 -12.28 7.43
N ILE A 84 -0.55 -13.42 6.74
CA ILE A 84 -0.03 -14.72 7.21
C ILE A 84 1.50 -14.68 7.32
N ALA A 85 2.19 -14.11 6.33
CA ALA A 85 3.64 -14.06 6.34
C ALA A 85 4.18 -13.22 7.51
N ASN A 86 3.46 -12.16 7.89
CA ASN A 86 3.74 -11.32 9.03
C ASN A 86 3.43 -12.02 10.37
N SER A 87 2.22 -12.57 10.54
CA SER A 87 1.77 -13.16 11.80
C SER A 87 2.34 -14.55 12.07
N ARG A 88 2.75 -15.27 11.01
CA ARG A 88 3.01 -16.71 11.02
C ARG A 88 1.82 -17.54 11.54
N ASP A 89 0.61 -17.00 11.37
CA ASP A 89 -0.64 -17.60 11.84
C ASP A 89 -1.76 -17.38 10.81
N VAL A 90 -2.44 -18.48 10.44
CA VAL A 90 -3.59 -18.46 9.53
C VAL A 90 -4.83 -17.87 10.21
N GLY A 91 -4.90 -17.89 11.55
CA GLY A 91 -5.97 -17.29 12.34
C GLY A 91 -6.19 -15.81 12.06
N VAL A 92 -5.14 -15.09 11.63
CA VAL A 92 -5.23 -13.67 11.20
C VAL A 92 -6.28 -13.44 10.12
N LEU A 93 -6.58 -14.45 9.29
CA LEU A 93 -7.56 -14.35 8.21
C LEU A 93 -9.01 -14.27 8.69
N LEU A 94 -9.27 -14.61 9.95
CA LEU A 94 -10.60 -14.50 10.55
C LEU A 94 -10.97 -13.03 10.88
N SER A 95 -9.98 -12.14 10.85
CA SER A 95 -10.13 -10.72 11.18
C SER A 95 -9.72 -9.85 9.99
N GLN A 96 -10.72 -9.28 9.31
CA GLN A 96 -10.48 -8.29 8.26
C GLN A 96 -9.73 -7.07 8.83
N GLU A 97 -10.00 -6.71 10.08
CA GLU A 97 -9.33 -5.59 10.75
C GLU A 97 -7.83 -5.83 10.92
N ASP A 98 -7.42 -7.04 11.29
CA ASP A 98 -6.00 -7.38 11.43
C ASP A 98 -5.29 -7.37 10.08
N VAL A 99 -5.92 -7.96 9.05
CA VAL A 99 -5.39 -7.94 7.68
C VAL A 99 -5.20 -6.51 7.20
N LEU A 100 -6.21 -5.65 7.40
CA LEU A 100 -6.13 -4.25 7.00
C LEU A 100 -5.08 -3.47 7.80
N THR A 101 -5.02 -3.66 9.12
CA THR A 101 -4.06 -2.96 9.97
C THR A 101 -2.63 -3.34 9.59
N ILE A 102 -2.35 -4.61 9.32
CA ILE A 102 -1.05 -5.05 8.81
C ILE A 102 -0.73 -4.36 7.48
N ALA A 103 -1.68 -4.37 6.54
CA ALA A 103 -1.49 -3.74 5.23
C ALA A 103 -1.23 -2.23 5.32
N GLU A 104 -2.02 -1.51 6.11
CA GLU A 104 -1.88 -0.06 6.32
C GLU A 104 -0.54 0.31 6.93
N GLU A 105 -0.05 -0.47 7.90
CA GLU A 105 1.25 -0.21 8.52
C GLU A 105 2.42 -0.50 7.58
N TYR A 106 2.29 -1.50 6.71
CA TYR A 106 3.25 -1.74 5.64
C TYR A 106 3.19 -0.61 4.60
N ALA A 107 2.00 -0.16 4.19
CA ALA A 107 1.84 0.95 3.28
C ALA A 107 2.43 2.25 3.87
N ASN A 108 2.23 2.50 5.16
CA ASN A 108 2.75 3.67 5.86
C ASN A 108 4.28 3.69 5.91
N ALA A 109 4.93 2.53 6.02
CA ALA A 109 6.38 2.44 5.89
C ALA A 109 6.83 2.55 4.42
N GLY A 110 6.17 1.83 3.52
CA GLY A 110 6.57 1.70 2.12
C GLY A 110 6.32 2.92 1.25
N ILE A 111 5.38 3.80 1.62
CA ILE A 111 5.07 5.02 0.85
C ILE A 111 6.28 5.96 0.77
N HIS A 112 7.13 6.00 1.79
CA HIS A 112 8.36 6.79 1.78
C HIS A 112 9.40 6.21 0.82
N ASN A 113 9.48 4.87 0.74
CA ASN A 113 10.34 4.21 -0.24
C ASN A 113 9.82 4.44 -1.67
N LEU A 114 8.50 4.39 -1.84
CA LEU A 114 7.86 4.69 -3.12
C LEU A 114 8.13 6.14 -3.55
N TRP A 115 7.99 7.10 -2.64
CA TRP A 115 8.37 8.49 -2.88
C TRP A 115 9.82 8.61 -3.34
N ALA A 116 10.75 7.98 -2.62
CA ALA A 116 12.17 8.04 -2.95
C ALA A 116 12.47 7.49 -4.35
N ILE A 117 11.83 6.38 -4.75
CA ILE A 117 11.99 5.79 -6.09
C ILE A 117 11.43 6.72 -7.17
N VAL A 118 10.25 7.29 -6.93
CA VAL A 118 9.47 7.92 -7.99
C VAL A 118 9.77 9.41 -8.14
N LEU A 119 10.10 10.10 -7.05
CA LEU A 119 10.16 11.57 -7.00
C LEU A 119 11.53 12.12 -6.61
N ASP A 120 12.36 11.36 -5.87
CA ASP A 120 13.69 11.82 -5.46
C ASP A 120 14.83 11.32 -6.38
N GLN A 121 14.58 10.30 -7.21
CA GLN A 121 15.57 9.79 -8.16
C GLN A 121 15.53 10.57 -9.49
N TYR A 122 16.72 10.84 -10.04
CA TYR A 122 16.85 11.33 -11.41
C TYR A 122 16.28 10.30 -12.39
N GLY A 123 15.42 10.74 -13.30
CA GLY A 123 14.77 9.87 -14.27
C GLY A 123 13.30 10.19 -14.43
N GLN A 124 12.58 9.31 -15.12
CA GLN A 124 11.14 9.41 -15.27
C GLN A 124 10.45 8.52 -14.22
N PRO A 125 9.42 9.02 -13.51
CA PRO A 125 8.70 8.30 -12.46
C PRO A 125 8.32 6.85 -12.80
N LEU A 126 7.76 6.62 -13.98
CA LEU A 126 7.39 5.28 -14.44
C LEU A 126 8.61 4.35 -14.61
N TRP A 127 9.68 4.83 -15.25
CA TRP A 127 10.85 3.98 -15.51
C TRP A 127 11.59 3.64 -14.22
N ASN A 128 11.68 4.57 -13.27
CA ASN A 128 12.24 4.27 -11.95
C ASN A 128 11.48 3.14 -11.24
N LEU A 129 10.14 3.09 -11.38
CA LEU A 129 9.33 1.98 -10.85
C LEU A 129 9.67 0.66 -11.55
N VAL A 130 9.74 0.66 -12.88
CA VAL A 130 10.07 -0.53 -13.68
C VAL A 130 11.47 -1.04 -13.31
N ASP A 131 12.44 -0.15 -13.19
CA ASP A 131 13.80 -0.47 -12.80
C ASP A 131 13.84 -1.05 -11.36
N SER A 132 12.98 -0.57 -10.46
CA SER A 132 12.88 -1.11 -9.09
C SER A 132 12.35 -2.55 -9.00
N LEU A 133 11.76 -3.07 -10.07
CA LEU A 133 11.36 -4.47 -10.22
C LEU A 133 12.48 -5.33 -10.82
N SER A 134 13.38 -4.70 -11.59
CA SER A 134 14.48 -5.36 -12.25
C SER A 134 15.55 -5.68 -11.21
N VAL A 135 15.67 -6.96 -10.86
CA VAL A 135 16.68 -7.43 -9.91
C VAL A 135 18.06 -7.33 -10.57
N GLU A 136 18.72 -6.18 -10.49
CA GLU A 136 20.18 -6.18 -10.56
C GLU A 136 20.69 -6.70 -9.22
N LYS A 137 20.93 -8.02 -9.18
CA LYS A 137 21.86 -8.61 -8.22
C LYS A 137 23.21 -7.88 -8.42
N LYS A 138 23.56 -7.00 -7.49
CA LYS A 138 24.97 -6.73 -7.18
C LYS A 138 25.44 -7.72 -6.13
#